data_AF-A0A9X1MSZ4-F1
#
_entry.id   AF-A0A9X1MSZ4-F1
#
_cell.length_a   1.000
_cell.length_b   1.000
_cell.length_c   1.000
_cell.angle_alpha   90.00
_cell.angle_beta   90.00
_cell.angle_gamma   90.00
#
_symmetry.space_group_name_H-M   'P 1'
#
loop_
_entity.id
_entity.type
_entity.pdbx_description
1 polymer ?
#
loop_
_entity_poly.entity_id
_entity_poly.type
_entity_poly.pdbx_seq_one_letter_code
_entity_poly.pdbx_strand_id
1 'polypeptide(L)'
;MQDAQSERVLVRGEISWVFHLLRAIGPILVVVGIILGFQVNDGLDDFFFYGGLIVTGIMETIAFFKRRSRVWCTDLGHGFAITELGEDHTFADADVLAMSLWDKKIFNNGNAAGIQRDVRYWVIDRDKPIVMNYRIKDDRPDGVVSLHNRLLDMLEHRATEALDRGEHAAGEGWAISKSALAVGTSQDSLIPFDKLQAVDVYGDQVCIWRVDDEHASIKFPIKGRNSYLLIRLLGKMIPEQNANAAPANGLGRVLFERATRFNAVGWVLAIIVTILSLLLFVVHPLLGLAAPLVVIAFSVLIYFYCERTSFRCHDQGVFQSGMTGHQKIRYEDVESFTYSATRMYYNGAYTGTQTQMTFDPLPGSGASRINYSANIRGADDDLDVLRNHVSQVIGSRMLREIADGRPVAWTPAITFHNDHLEFVPTSFFGGKKTPVQVPWNQIVNFDIQEGTFHLWQRGSDKSVIHEPVSNKNFFPGFFAFCQILSPEAAAEEELVEAE
;
A
#
# COMPACT_ATOMS: atom_id res chain seq x y z
N MET A 1 29.63 20.57 -21.36
CA MET A 1 28.73 19.53 -20.78
C MET A 1 29.54 18.25 -20.79
N GLN A 2 29.92 17.74 -19.61
CA GLN A 2 30.48 16.39 -19.54
C GLN A 2 29.37 15.44 -19.97
N ASP A 3 29.64 14.55 -20.93
CA ASP A 3 28.76 13.45 -21.24
C ASP A 3 28.55 12.67 -19.95
N ALA A 4 27.40 12.87 -19.31
CA ALA A 4 27.00 12.06 -18.19
C ALA A 4 26.96 10.63 -18.73
N GLN A 5 27.94 9.81 -18.35
CA GLN A 5 28.02 8.43 -18.78
C GLN A 5 26.68 7.79 -18.42
N SER A 6 25.90 7.41 -19.43
CA SER A 6 24.59 6.79 -19.21
C SER A 6 24.77 5.60 -18.28
N GLU A 7 24.20 5.71 -17.07
CA GLU A 7 24.35 4.68 -16.06
C GLU A 7 23.59 3.42 -16.50
N ARG A 8 24.27 2.28 -16.47
CA ARG A 8 23.69 0.99 -16.82
C ARG A 8 23.05 0.38 -15.58
N VAL A 9 21.72 0.29 -15.56
CA VAL A 9 20.94 -0.18 -14.41
C VAL A 9 20.53 -1.65 -14.60
N LEU A 10 20.71 -2.47 -13.56
CA LEU A 10 20.25 -3.87 -13.59
C LEU A 10 18.74 -3.90 -13.37
N VAL A 11 17.99 -4.16 -14.44
CA VAL A 11 16.52 -4.11 -14.43
C VAL A 11 15.85 -5.47 -14.30
N ARG A 12 16.59 -6.58 -14.42
CA ARG A 12 16.08 -7.94 -14.18
C ARG A 12 17.22 -8.89 -13.83
N GLY A 13 16.92 -9.90 -13.01
CA GLY A 13 17.87 -10.98 -12.68
C GLY A 13 18.68 -10.72 -11.40
N GLU A 14 18.18 -9.86 -10.51
CA GLU A 14 18.69 -9.76 -9.14
C GLU A 14 18.48 -11.11 -8.42
N ILE A 15 19.55 -11.58 -7.77
CA ILE A 15 19.54 -12.84 -7.05
C ILE A 15 19.18 -12.53 -5.58
N SER A 16 18.08 -13.10 -5.10
CA SER A 16 17.66 -12.95 -3.69
C SER A 16 18.76 -13.45 -2.74
N TRP A 17 18.94 -12.80 -1.60
CA TRP A 17 19.88 -13.22 -0.55
C TRP A 17 19.62 -14.67 -0.09
N VAL A 18 18.34 -15.11 -0.06
CA VAL A 18 17.96 -16.49 0.28
C VAL A 18 18.61 -17.48 -0.67
N PHE A 19 18.75 -17.12 -1.94
CA PHE A 19 19.41 -17.97 -2.92
C PHE A 19 20.91 -18.06 -2.68
N HIS A 20 21.55 -16.98 -2.22
CA HIS A 20 22.94 -17.03 -1.79
C HIS A 20 23.12 -17.94 -0.56
N LEU A 21 22.18 -17.91 0.39
CA LEU A 21 22.18 -18.83 1.54
C LEU A 21 22.03 -20.29 1.09
N LEU A 22 21.05 -20.58 0.23
CA LEU A 22 20.84 -21.94 -0.32
C LEU A 22 22.06 -22.46 -1.08
N ARG A 23 22.78 -21.58 -1.80
CA ARG A 23 24.02 -21.92 -2.50
C ARG A 23 25.15 -22.31 -1.54
N ALA A 24 25.14 -21.84 -0.29
CA ALA A 24 26.11 -22.23 0.72
C ALA A 24 25.81 -23.59 1.37
N ILE A 25 24.55 -24.05 1.37
CA ILE A 25 24.15 -25.32 1.99
C ILE A 25 24.88 -26.51 1.35
N GLY A 26 24.96 -26.57 0.02
CA GLY A 26 25.62 -27.67 -0.69
C GLY A 26 27.08 -27.86 -0.25
N PRO A 27 27.95 -26.84 -0.36
CA PRO A 27 29.33 -26.90 0.13
C PRO A 27 29.45 -27.26 1.62
N ILE A 28 28.54 -26.77 2.47
CA ILE A 28 28.51 -27.12 3.90
C ILE A 28 28.25 -28.62 4.08
N LEU A 29 27.26 -29.19 3.39
CA LEU A 29 26.96 -30.63 3.45
C LEU A 29 28.15 -31.47 2.96
N VAL A 30 28.87 -31.02 1.92
CA VAL A 30 30.10 -31.69 1.46
C VAL A 30 31.16 -31.72 2.57
N VAL A 31 31.41 -30.60 3.24
CA VAL A 31 32.37 -30.53 4.35
C VAL A 31 31.94 -31.41 5.52
N VAL A 32 30.64 -31.42 5.87
CA VAL A 32 30.10 -32.31 6.91
C VAL A 32 30.31 -33.78 6.55
N GLY A 33 30.02 -34.17 5.30
CA GLY A 33 30.28 -35.53 4.80
C GLY A 33 31.75 -35.93 4.94
N ILE A 34 32.68 -35.04 4.55
CA ILE A 34 34.13 -35.27 4.70
C ILE A 34 34.51 -35.48 6.16
N ILE A 35 34.03 -34.64 7.08
CA ILE A 35 34.34 -34.74 8.51
C ILE A 35 33.79 -36.05 9.09
N LEU A 36 32.56 -36.43 8.75
CA LEU A 36 31.93 -37.67 9.22
C LEU A 36 32.66 -38.92 8.70
N GLY A 37 33.18 -38.88 7.47
CA GLY A 37 33.99 -39.96 6.90
C GLY A 37 35.27 -40.25 7.68
N PHE A 38 35.76 -39.30 8.49
CA PHE A 38 36.89 -39.53 9.41
C PHE A 38 36.47 -40.14 10.76
N GLN A 39 35.18 -40.16 11.11
CA GLN A 39 34.72 -40.49 12.47
C GLN A 39 34.14 -41.91 12.60
N VAL A 40 33.19 -42.39 11.78
CA VAL A 40 32.66 -43.79 11.76
C VAL A 40 31.92 -44.07 10.44
N ASN A 41 31.96 -45.33 9.97
CA ASN A 41 31.58 -45.81 8.63
C ASN A 41 30.11 -46.30 8.51
N ASP A 42 29.12 -45.43 8.78
CA ASP A 42 27.68 -45.79 8.77
C ASP A 42 26.90 -45.28 7.53
N GLY A 43 27.59 -44.90 6.44
CA GLY A 43 26.98 -44.47 5.17
C GLY A 43 26.30 -43.08 5.19
N LEU A 44 26.28 -42.41 6.35
CA LEU A 44 25.84 -41.03 6.48
C LEU A 44 26.82 -40.05 5.82
N ASP A 45 28.12 -40.35 5.82
CA ASP A 45 29.17 -39.60 5.15
C ASP A 45 28.93 -39.50 3.64
N ASP A 46 28.63 -40.64 2.99
CA ASP A 46 28.25 -40.70 1.58
C ASP A 46 26.98 -39.87 1.30
N PHE A 47 25.94 -40.00 2.14
CA PHE A 47 24.70 -39.23 1.98
C PHE A 47 24.97 -37.72 2.00
N PHE A 48 25.73 -37.22 2.98
CA PHE A 48 26.05 -35.79 3.09
C PHE A 48 26.97 -35.30 1.98
N PHE A 49 27.97 -36.10 1.60
CA PHE A 49 28.91 -35.75 0.53
C PHE A 49 28.22 -35.67 -0.83
N TYR A 50 27.58 -36.76 -1.28
CA TYR A 50 26.91 -36.80 -2.58
C TYR A 50 25.68 -35.89 -2.61
N GLY A 51 24.91 -35.83 -1.52
CA GLY A 51 23.80 -34.90 -1.37
C GLY A 51 24.26 -33.43 -1.49
N GLY A 52 25.37 -33.09 -0.84
CA GLY A 52 25.98 -31.76 -0.93
C GLY A 52 26.46 -31.40 -2.35
N LEU A 53 27.08 -32.33 -3.06
CA LEU A 53 27.48 -32.13 -4.47
C LEU A 53 26.27 -31.91 -5.38
N ILE A 54 25.20 -32.71 -5.21
CA ILE A 54 23.96 -32.57 -5.99
C ILE A 54 23.32 -31.20 -5.73
N VAL A 55 23.17 -30.81 -4.46
CA VAL A 55 22.59 -29.51 -4.08
C VAL A 55 23.43 -28.37 -4.67
N THR A 56 24.76 -28.45 -4.59
CA THR A 56 25.67 -27.45 -5.18
C THR A 56 25.49 -27.36 -6.69
N GLY A 57 25.48 -28.49 -7.40
CA GLY A 57 25.30 -28.55 -8.84
C GLY A 57 23.96 -27.94 -9.29
N ILE A 58 22.87 -28.25 -8.58
CA ILE A 58 21.55 -27.67 -8.85
C ILE A 58 21.57 -26.15 -8.63
N MET A 59 22.12 -25.69 -7.49
CA MET A 59 22.16 -24.26 -7.17
C MET A 59 23.05 -23.48 -8.13
N GLU A 60 24.22 -23.98 -8.52
CA GLU A 60 25.08 -23.34 -9.53
C GLU A 60 24.41 -23.29 -10.90
N THR A 61 23.69 -24.34 -11.28
CA THR A 61 22.93 -24.40 -12.53
C THR A 61 21.85 -23.31 -12.54
N ILE A 62 21.06 -23.19 -11.46
CA ILE A 62 20.04 -22.13 -11.33
C ILE A 62 20.71 -20.74 -11.32
N ALA A 63 21.84 -20.59 -10.61
CA ALA A 63 22.58 -19.33 -10.54
C ALA A 63 23.13 -18.92 -11.91
N PHE A 64 23.60 -19.89 -12.69
CA PHE A 64 24.06 -19.70 -14.06
C PHE A 64 22.91 -19.22 -14.95
N PHE A 65 21.76 -19.91 -14.93
CA PHE A 65 20.59 -19.49 -15.70
C PHE A 65 20.09 -18.10 -15.30
N LYS A 66 20.05 -17.78 -13.99
CA LYS A 66 19.69 -16.44 -13.51
C LYS A 66 20.68 -15.35 -13.91
N ARG A 67 21.99 -15.64 -13.89
CA ARG A 67 23.02 -14.71 -14.36
C ARG A 67 22.91 -14.46 -15.85
N ARG A 68 22.62 -15.50 -16.62
CA ARG A 68 22.41 -15.42 -18.07
C ARG A 68 21.12 -14.65 -18.41
N SER A 69 20.08 -14.75 -17.58
CA SER A 69 18.83 -13.99 -17.73
C SER A 69 18.88 -12.58 -17.14
N ARG A 70 20.07 -12.01 -16.88
CA ARG A 70 20.19 -10.63 -16.42
C ARG A 70 19.89 -9.69 -17.57
N VAL A 71 19.06 -8.70 -17.30
CA VAL A 71 18.71 -7.65 -18.25
C VAL A 71 19.18 -6.34 -17.67
N TRP A 72 19.90 -5.57 -18.48
CA TRP A 72 20.36 -4.23 -18.12
C TRP A 72 19.67 -3.22 -19.01
N CYS A 73 19.32 -2.07 -18.44
CA CYS A 73 18.75 -0.94 -19.18
C CYS A 73 19.72 0.24 -19.09
N THR A 74 19.87 0.95 -20.20
CA THR A 74 20.66 2.19 -20.28
C THR A 74 19.80 3.25 -20.95
N ASP A 75 19.55 4.37 -20.27
CA ASP A 75 18.84 5.52 -20.85
C ASP A 75 19.79 6.28 -21.81
N LEU A 76 19.39 6.42 -23.07
CA LEU A 76 20.14 7.13 -24.12
C LEU A 76 19.62 8.57 -24.34
N GLY A 77 18.61 9.01 -23.58
CA GLY A 77 17.99 10.33 -23.66
C GLY A 77 16.97 10.51 -24.79
N HIS A 78 17.05 9.71 -25.85
CA HIS A 78 16.13 9.69 -27.02
C HIS A 78 15.63 8.27 -27.33
N GLY A 79 15.91 7.35 -26.41
CA GLY A 79 15.72 5.92 -26.54
C GLY A 79 16.36 5.22 -25.36
N PHE A 80 16.43 3.90 -25.43
CA PHE A 80 17.07 3.08 -24.41
C PHE A 80 17.72 1.85 -25.03
N ALA A 81 18.78 1.37 -24.39
CA ALA A 81 19.43 0.11 -24.74
C ALA A 81 19.10 -0.96 -23.69
N ILE A 82 18.72 -2.14 -24.16
CA ILE A 82 18.54 -3.35 -23.36
C ILE A 82 19.66 -4.32 -23.69
N THR A 83 20.48 -4.65 -22.71
CA THR A 83 21.45 -5.75 -22.84
C THR A 83 20.88 -7.03 -22.23
N GLU A 84 20.60 -8.03 -23.06
CA GLU A 84 20.14 -9.36 -22.66
C GLU A 84 21.03 -10.41 -23.32
N LEU A 85 21.46 -11.43 -22.57
CA LEU A 85 22.34 -12.50 -23.08
C LEU A 85 23.68 -12.04 -23.72
N GLY A 86 24.09 -10.78 -23.48
CA GLY A 86 25.29 -10.18 -24.06
C GLY A 86 25.04 -9.48 -25.40
N GLU A 87 23.81 -9.49 -25.90
CA GLU A 87 23.37 -8.72 -27.06
C GLU A 87 22.77 -7.39 -26.61
N ASP A 88 23.17 -6.31 -27.26
CA ASP A 88 22.63 -4.98 -27.02
C ASP A 88 21.53 -4.69 -28.06
N HIS A 89 20.33 -4.42 -27.58
CA HIS A 89 19.20 -4.00 -28.41
C HIS A 89 18.85 -2.55 -28.07
N THR A 90 18.95 -1.68 -29.06
CA THR A 90 18.56 -0.27 -28.92
C THR A 90 17.16 -0.06 -29.45
N PHE A 91 16.35 0.67 -28.71
CA PHE A 91 15.01 1.09 -29.10
C PHE A 91 14.95 2.61 -29.01
N ALA A 92 14.43 3.25 -30.05
CA ALA A 92 14.04 4.65 -29.95
C ALA A 92 12.81 4.75 -29.04
N ASP A 93 12.62 5.91 -28.39
CA ASP A 93 11.38 6.14 -27.63
C ASP A 93 10.16 5.91 -28.54
N ALA A 94 10.30 6.28 -29.82
CA ALA A 94 9.26 6.14 -30.82
C ALA A 94 8.82 4.71 -31.10
N ASP A 95 9.66 3.72 -30.82
CA ASP A 95 9.38 2.29 -31.03
C ASP A 95 8.48 1.72 -29.94
N VAL A 96 8.30 2.43 -28.82
CA VAL A 96 7.43 2.01 -27.72
C VAL A 96 5.97 2.25 -28.09
N LEU A 97 5.22 1.15 -28.20
CA LEU A 97 3.80 1.12 -28.54
C LEU A 97 2.90 1.17 -27.32
N ALA A 98 3.38 0.66 -26.19
CA ALA A 98 2.63 0.65 -24.95
C ALA A 98 3.55 0.41 -23.76
N MET A 99 3.05 0.78 -22.58
CA MET A 99 3.77 0.62 -21.32
C MET A 99 2.82 0.21 -20.19
N SER A 100 3.34 -0.55 -19.22
CA SER A 100 2.73 -0.69 -17.90
C SER A 100 3.78 -0.48 -16.82
N LEU A 101 3.37 0.13 -15.71
CA LEU A 101 4.22 0.48 -14.58
C LEU A 101 3.46 0.17 -13.30
N TRP A 102 4.10 -0.57 -12.40
CA TRP A 102 3.56 -0.91 -11.10
C TRP A 102 4.63 -0.86 -10.05
N ASP A 103 4.32 -0.17 -8.95
CA ASP A 103 5.19 -0.03 -7.80
C ASP A 103 4.63 -0.76 -6.61
N LYS A 104 5.53 -1.37 -5.84
CA LYS A 104 5.20 -2.02 -4.59
C LYS A 104 6.25 -1.67 -3.54
N LYS A 105 5.84 -1.05 -2.44
CA LYS A 105 6.73 -0.81 -1.30
C LYS A 105 7.26 -2.13 -0.75
N ILE A 106 8.55 -2.20 -0.52
CA ILE A 106 9.24 -3.34 0.08
C ILE A 106 9.51 -2.99 1.53
N PHE A 107 9.23 -3.92 2.42
CA PHE A 107 9.49 -3.76 3.84
C PHE A 107 10.58 -4.73 4.31
N ASN A 108 11.51 -4.25 5.12
CA ASN A 108 12.47 -5.07 5.86
C ASN A 108 12.22 -4.87 7.35
N ASN A 109 11.81 -5.95 8.04
CA ASN A 109 11.42 -5.90 9.46
C ASN A 109 10.39 -4.80 9.77
N GLY A 110 9.45 -4.57 8.86
CA GLY A 110 8.36 -3.58 8.98
C GLY A 110 8.75 -2.14 8.62
N ASN A 111 10.03 -1.81 8.47
CA ASN A 111 10.47 -0.53 7.90
C ASN A 111 10.38 -0.57 6.38
N ALA A 112 10.01 0.55 5.76
CA ALA A 112 10.23 0.73 4.33
C ALA A 112 11.72 0.51 4.04
N ALA A 113 12.02 -0.26 3.00
CA ALA A 113 13.37 -0.59 2.58
C ALA A 113 13.63 -0.24 1.12
N GLY A 114 12.62 0.29 0.44
CA GLY A 114 12.63 0.50 -1.00
C GLY A 114 11.29 0.29 -1.68
N ILE A 115 11.33 0.37 -3.01
CA ILE A 115 10.23 0.11 -3.93
C ILE A 115 10.65 -1.02 -4.87
N GLN A 116 9.78 -2.00 -5.06
CA GLN A 116 9.86 -2.95 -6.16
C GLN A 116 9.05 -2.40 -7.32
N ARG A 117 9.71 -2.16 -8.45
CA ARG A 117 9.10 -1.62 -9.66
C ARG A 117 9.04 -2.70 -10.74
N ASP A 118 7.84 -2.93 -11.29
CA ASP A 118 7.55 -3.86 -12.39
C ASP A 118 7.10 -3.02 -13.59
N VAL A 119 7.94 -2.97 -14.62
CA VAL A 119 7.69 -2.18 -15.83
C VAL A 119 7.71 -3.10 -17.04
N ARG A 120 6.79 -2.87 -17.97
CA ARG A 120 6.71 -3.62 -19.23
C ARG A 120 6.62 -2.67 -20.39
N TYR A 121 7.46 -2.86 -21.41
CA TYR A 121 7.39 -2.12 -22.66
C TYR A 121 7.00 -3.04 -23.80
N TRP A 122 6.00 -2.65 -24.57
CA TRP A 122 5.69 -3.29 -25.85
C TRP A 122 6.32 -2.43 -26.95
N VAL A 123 7.15 -3.03 -27.79
CA VAL A 123 7.88 -2.36 -28.88
C VAL A 123 7.53 -2.98 -30.23
N ILE A 124 7.69 -2.23 -31.32
CA ILE A 124 7.23 -2.62 -32.68
C ILE A 124 7.77 -3.99 -33.11
N ASP A 125 9.05 -4.28 -32.88
CA ASP A 125 9.72 -5.48 -33.41
C ASP A 125 9.76 -6.66 -32.42
N ARG A 126 8.89 -6.67 -31.39
CA ARG A 126 8.82 -7.78 -30.42
C ARG A 126 7.40 -8.19 -30.08
N ASP A 127 7.12 -9.49 -30.25
CA ASP A 127 5.85 -10.09 -29.85
C ASP A 127 5.61 -10.08 -28.33
N LYS A 128 6.70 -10.08 -27.55
CA LYS A 128 6.67 -10.12 -26.09
C LYS A 128 7.17 -8.79 -25.52
N PRO A 129 6.58 -8.30 -24.42
CA PRO A 129 7.06 -7.10 -23.80
C PRO A 129 8.46 -7.30 -23.19
N ILE A 130 9.24 -6.23 -23.20
CA ILE A 130 10.46 -6.11 -22.41
C ILE A 130 10.02 -5.97 -20.95
N VAL A 131 10.31 -6.98 -20.13
CA VAL A 131 9.92 -7.01 -18.72
C VAL A 131 11.09 -6.60 -17.84
N MET A 132 10.89 -5.56 -17.05
CA MET A 132 11.80 -5.04 -16.05
C MET A 132 11.20 -5.22 -14.66
N ASN A 133 11.95 -5.85 -13.77
CA ASN A 133 11.58 -6.03 -12.37
C ASN A 133 12.81 -5.80 -11.50
N TYR A 134 12.85 -4.64 -10.85
CA TYR A 134 14.01 -4.20 -10.07
C TYR A 134 13.58 -3.53 -8.77
N ARG A 135 14.56 -3.35 -7.89
CA ARG A 135 14.38 -2.78 -6.56
C ARG A 135 15.14 -1.46 -6.47
N ILE A 136 14.43 -0.43 -6.04
CA ILE A 136 14.98 0.87 -5.70
C ILE A 136 15.07 0.88 -4.19
N LYS A 137 16.24 1.16 -3.63
CA LYS A 137 16.39 1.29 -2.17
C LYS A 137 16.04 2.73 -1.77
N ASP A 138 15.53 2.93 -0.56
CA ASP A 138 15.15 4.27 -0.07
C ASP A 138 16.33 5.27 -0.06
N ASP A 139 17.57 4.78 0.04
CA ASP A 139 18.80 5.59 0.05
C ASP A 139 19.37 5.90 -1.34
N ARG A 140 18.71 5.44 -2.42
CA ARG A 140 19.22 5.56 -3.79
C ARG A 140 18.17 6.13 -4.74
N PRO A 141 18.53 7.10 -5.60
CA PRO A 141 17.63 7.55 -6.65
C PRO A 141 17.36 6.41 -7.64
N ASP A 142 16.20 6.45 -8.27
CA ASP A 142 15.88 5.53 -9.37
C ASP A 142 16.59 5.98 -10.65
N GLY A 143 17.60 5.23 -11.07
CA GLY A 143 18.40 5.53 -12.27
C GLY A 143 17.67 5.41 -13.60
N VAL A 144 16.43 4.90 -13.63
CA VAL A 144 15.63 4.78 -14.87
C VAL A 144 14.28 5.53 -14.80
N VAL A 145 14.03 6.33 -13.76
CA VAL A 145 12.77 7.08 -13.63
C VAL A 145 12.58 8.10 -14.75
N SER A 146 13.65 8.75 -15.21
CA SER A 146 13.63 9.70 -16.32
C SER A 146 13.12 9.05 -17.60
N LEU A 147 13.58 7.83 -17.88
CA LEU A 147 13.14 7.03 -19.01
C LEU A 147 11.64 6.71 -18.92
N HIS A 148 11.16 6.21 -17.77
CA HIS A 148 9.75 5.86 -17.60
C HIS A 148 8.82 7.06 -17.80
N ASN A 149 9.16 8.21 -17.21
CA ASN A 149 8.37 9.42 -17.33
C ASN A 149 8.34 9.92 -18.77
N ARG A 150 9.50 9.97 -19.43
CA ARG A 150 9.62 10.39 -20.83
C ARG A 150 8.80 9.50 -21.77
N LEU A 151 8.85 8.18 -21.59
CA LEU A 151 8.06 7.24 -22.39
C LEU A 151 6.55 7.40 -22.13
N LEU A 152 6.13 7.62 -20.88
CA LEU A 152 4.73 7.89 -20.56
C LEU A 152 4.23 9.18 -21.18
N ASP A 153 5.00 10.27 -21.11
CA ASP A 153 4.65 11.56 -21.68
C ASP A 153 4.53 11.47 -23.21
N MET A 154 5.47 10.76 -23.85
CA MET A 154 5.40 10.51 -25.29
C MET A 154 4.16 9.69 -25.67
N LEU A 155 3.84 8.63 -24.92
CA LEU A 155 2.65 7.80 -25.17
C LEU A 155 1.35 8.59 -24.95
N GLU A 156 1.31 9.43 -23.93
CA GLU A 156 0.17 10.32 -23.67
C GLU A 156 0.00 11.35 -24.79
N HIS A 157 1.09 11.98 -25.23
CA HIS A 157 1.05 12.93 -26.33
C HIS A 157 0.51 12.29 -27.61
N ARG A 158 1.04 11.12 -28.01
CA ARG A 158 0.56 10.35 -29.17
C ARG A 158 -0.92 9.97 -29.05
N ALA A 159 -1.33 9.52 -27.87
CA ALA A 159 -2.73 9.15 -27.62
C ALA A 159 -3.64 10.38 -27.77
N THR A 160 -3.23 11.53 -27.25
CA THR A 160 -3.97 12.79 -27.36
C THR A 160 -4.08 13.23 -28.83
N GLU A 161 -2.99 13.22 -29.58
CA GLU A 161 -3.01 13.54 -31.02
C GLU A 161 -3.90 12.59 -31.83
N ALA A 162 -3.88 11.29 -31.50
CA ALA A 162 -4.74 10.30 -32.12
C ALA A 162 -6.22 10.63 -31.86
N LEU A 163 -6.57 10.96 -30.62
CA LEU A 163 -7.94 11.35 -30.25
C LEU A 163 -8.38 12.65 -30.93
N ASP A 164 -7.47 13.60 -31.13
CA ASP A 164 -7.73 14.84 -31.87
C ASP A 164 -8.02 14.59 -33.35
N ARG A 165 -7.37 13.59 -33.95
CA ARG A 165 -7.68 13.10 -35.30
C ARG A 165 -8.96 12.26 -35.39
N GLY A 166 -9.61 11.98 -34.26
CA GLY A 166 -10.79 11.11 -34.19
C GLY A 166 -10.46 9.61 -34.21
N GLU A 167 -9.20 9.25 -34.01
CA GLU A 167 -8.77 7.86 -33.80
C GLU A 167 -9.04 7.44 -32.34
N HIS A 168 -8.62 6.23 -31.97
CA HIS A 168 -8.77 5.69 -30.62
C HIS A 168 -7.41 5.42 -29.97
N ALA A 169 -7.30 5.73 -28.68
CA ALA A 169 -6.23 5.22 -27.84
C ALA A 169 -6.68 3.89 -27.23
N ALA A 170 -5.81 2.89 -27.11
CA ALA A 170 -6.22 1.57 -26.61
C ALA A 170 -5.19 0.91 -25.69
N GLY A 171 -5.69 0.02 -24.85
CA GLY A 171 -4.91 -0.83 -23.98
C GLY A 171 -5.54 -2.21 -23.81
N GLU A 172 -5.10 -2.94 -22.79
CA GLU A 172 -5.63 -4.27 -22.53
C GLU A 172 -7.06 -4.21 -21.98
N GLY A 173 -8.03 -4.56 -22.82
CA GLY A 173 -9.44 -4.63 -22.44
C GLY A 173 -10.17 -3.29 -22.46
N TRP A 174 -9.58 -2.22 -23.00
CA TRP A 174 -10.22 -0.92 -23.12
C TRP A 174 -9.75 -0.15 -24.37
N ALA A 175 -10.62 0.74 -24.85
CA ALA A 175 -10.26 1.76 -25.83
C ALA A 175 -10.95 3.08 -25.48
N ILE A 176 -10.29 4.20 -25.76
CA ILE A 176 -10.80 5.54 -25.55
C ILE A 176 -11.00 6.21 -26.91
N SER A 177 -12.14 6.87 -27.05
CA SER A 177 -12.46 7.81 -28.14
C SER A 177 -12.56 9.23 -27.57
N LYS A 178 -12.79 10.23 -28.43
CA LYS A 178 -12.99 11.62 -28.00
C LYS A 178 -14.20 11.84 -27.08
N SER A 179 -15.18 10.92 -27.06
CA SER A 179 -16.45 11.11 -26.32
C SER A 179 -16.79 9.99 -25.34
N ALA A 180 -16.12 8.83 -25.43
CA ALA A 180 -16.49 7.65 -24.65
C ALA A 180 -15.32 6.68 -24.44
N LEU A 181 -15.40 5.95 -23.34
CA LEU A 181 -14.60 4.78 -22.99
C LEU A 181 -15.32 3.50 -23.47
N ALA A 182 -14.68 2.72 -24.33
CA ALA A 182 -15.08 1.36 -24.68
C ALA A 182 -14.45 0.36 -23.70
N VAL A 183 -15.24 -0.58 -23.17
CA VAL A 183 -14.77 -1.64 -22.27
C VAL A 183 -14.97 -3.02 -22.92
N GLY A 184 -13.91 -3.83 -22.93
CA GLY A 184 -13.91 -5.17 -23.54
C GLY A 184 -13.68 -5.16 -25.05
N THR A 185 -14.03 -6.27 -25.70
CA THR A 185 -13.84 -6.46 -27.15
C THR A 185 -15.04 -6.05 -27.99
N SER A 186 -16.21 -5.84 -27.37
CA SER A 186 -17.41 -5.39 -28.08
C SER A 186 -17.50 -3.87 -28.09
N GLN A 187 -17.72 -3.30 -29.28
CA GLN A 187 -18.06 -1.88 -29.44
C GLN A 187 -19.39 -1.51 -28.77
N ASP A 188 -20.19 -2.48 -28.31
CA ASP A 188 -21.48 -2.21 -27.67
C ASP A 188 -21.36 -1.69 -26.23
N SER A 189 -20.15 -1.70 -25.65
CA SER A 189 -19.90 -1.22 -24.28
C SER A 189 -19.21 0.14 -24.26
N LEU A 190 -19.75 1.09 -25.02
CA LEU A 190 -19.34 2.50 -25.00
C LEU A 190 -19.96 3.23 -23.80
N ILE A 191 -19.12 3.87 -23.01
CA ILE A 191 -19.49 4.60 -21.81
C ILE A 191 -19.08 6.06 -22.01
N PRO A 192 -20.04 6.96 -22.24
CA PRO A 192 -19.78 8.39 -22.36
C PRO A 192 -19.06 8.96 -21.13
N PHE A 193 -18.17 9.95 -21.32
CA PHE A 193 -17.40 10.53 -20.22
C PHE A 193 -18.24 11.27 -19.18
N ASP A 194 -19.40 11.83 -19.57
CA ASP A 194 -20.37 12.42 -18.64
C ASP A 194 -21.04 11.38 -17.73
N LYS A 195 -20.90 10.09 -18.05
CA LYS A 195 -21.32 8.97 -17.20
C LYS A 195 -20.20 8.40 -16.35
N LEU A 196 -18.97 8.89 -16.50
CA LEU A 196 -17.85 8.54 -15.62
C LEU A 196 -17.73 9.58 -14.51
N GLN A 197 -17.42 9.11 -13.30
CA GLN A 197 -17.25 9.96 -12.14
C GLN A 197 -15.78 10.10 -11.75
N ALA A 198 -15.00 9.01 -11.83
CA ALA A 198 -13.56 9.05 -11.60
C ALA A 198 -12.84 7.79 -12.07
N VAL A 199 -11.52 7.92 -12.08
CA VAL A 199 -10.54 6.86 -12.26
C VAL A 199 -9.49 6.97 -11.16
N ASP A 200 -9.07 5.83 -10.59
CA ASP A 200 -8.01 5.77 -9.57
C ASP A 200 -7.45 4.35 -9.46
N VAL A 201 -6.42 4.13 -8.63
CA VAL A 201 -5.79 2.82 -8.43
C VAL A 201 -6.04 2.32 -7.02
N TYR A 202 -6.76 1.21 -6.89
CA TYR A 202 -6.96 0.51 -5.62
C TYR A 202 -6.72 -0.99 -5.77
N GLY A 203 -6.01 -1.59 -4.82
CA GLY A 203 -5.83 -3.05 -4.78
C GLY A 203 -5.21 -3.66 -6.04
N ASP A 204 -4.17 -3.03 -6.59
CA ASP A 204 -3.50 -3.42 -7.85
C ASP A 204 -4.40 -3.34 -9.11
N GLN A 205 -5.49 -2.57 -9.05
CA GLN A 205 -6.43 -2.40 -10.15
C GLN A 205 -6.67 -0.92 -10.44
N VAL A 206 -6.75 -0.56 -11.72
CA VAL A 206 -7.36 0.69 -12.17
C VAL A 206 -8.87 0.52 -12.01
N CYS A 207 -9.44 1.29 -11.11
CA CYS A 207 -10.86 1.33 -10.80
C CYS A 207 -11.48 2.55 -11.47
N ILE A 208 -12.62 2.35 -12.14
CA ILE A 208 -13.39 3.44 -12.75
C ILE A 208 -14.81 3.37 -12.22
N TRP A 209 -15.31 4.50 -11.73
CA TRP A 209 -16.66 4.66 -11.21
C TRP A 209 -17.52 5.38 -12.24
N ARG A 210 -18.74 4.91 -12.39
CA ARG A 210 -19.77 5.65 -13.13
C ARG A 210 -20.49 6.61 -12.21
N VAL A 211 -21.13 7.62 -12.78
CA VAL A 211 -22.05 8.48 -12.04
C VAL A 211 -23.13 7.60 -11.39
N ASP A 212 -23.43 7.88 -10.11
CA ASP A 212 -24.36 7.14 -9.25
C ASP A 212 -23.92 5.74 -8.79
N ASP A 213 -22.79 5.22 -9.27
CA ASP A 213 -22.26 3.92 -8.81
C ASP A 213 -21.37 4.11 -7.57
N GLU A 214 -21.77 3.46 -6.47
CA GLU A 214 -20.96 3.45 -5.24
C GLU A 214 -19.67 2.63 -5.44
N HIS A 215 -19.74 1.53 -6.19
CA HIS A 215 -18.61 0.64 -6.46
C HIS A 215 -18.01 0.91 -7.83
N ALA A 216 -16.70 0.69 -7.97
CA ALA A 216 -16.05 0.72 -9.27
C ALA A 216 -16.69 -0.32 -10.21
N SER A 217 -17.40 0.17 -11.22
CA SER A 217 -18.14 -0.64 -12.19
C SER A 217 -17.20 -1.27 -13.23
N ILE A 218 -16.00 -0.72 -13.40
CA ILE A 218 -14.99 -1.21 -14.33
C ILE A 218 -13.65 -1.31 -13.60
N LYS A 219 -12.96 -2.43 -13.81
CA LYS A 219 -11.66 -2.71 -13.18
C LYS A 219 -10.70 -3.31 -14.19
N PHE A 220 -9.50 -2.75 -14.27
CA PHE A 220 -8.40 -3.28 -15.09
C PHE A 220 -7.19 -3.59 -14.22
N PRO A 221 -6.43 -4.67 -14.46
CA PRO A 221 -5.15 -4.87 -13.79
C PRO A 221 -4.21 -3.68 -14.06
N ILE A 222 -3.58 -3.12 -13.02
CA ILE A 222 -2.63 -2.00 -13.18
C ILE A 222 -1.41 -2.38 -14.03
N LYS A 223 -1.07 -3.68 -14.07
CA LYS A 223 0.00 -4.24 -14.89
C LYS A 223 -0.37 -4.46 -16.36
N GLY A 224 -1.63 -4.23 -16.72
CA GLY A 224 -2.14 -4.39 -18.08
C GLY A 224 -1.56 -3.38 -19.05
N ARG A 225 -1.58 -3.71 -20.34
CA ARG A 225 -1.05 -2.84 -21.40
C ARG A 225 -1.74 -1.47 -21.38
N ASN A 226 -0.96 -0.38 -21.25
CA ASN A 226 -1.42 1.00 -21.17
C ASN A 226 -2.34 1.34 -19.98
N SER A 227 -2.44 0.50 -18.95
CA SER A 227 -3.30 0.80 -17.79
C SER A 227 -2.96 2.12 -17.08
N TYR A 228 -1.68 2.51 -17.01
CA TYR A 228 -1.29 3.80 -16.43
C TYR A 228 -1.64 4.99 -17.34
N LEU A 229 -1.49 4.81 -18.65
CA LEU A 229 -1.92 5.81 -19.64
C LEU A 229 -3.43 6.05 -19.58
N LEU A 230 -4.23 4.99 -19.37
CA LEU A 230 -5.67 5.10 -19.17
C LEU A 230 -6.04 6.09 -18.05
N ILE A 231 -5.33 6.02 -16.91
CA ILE A 231 -5.56 6.92 -15.77
C ILE A 231 -5.31 8.37 -16.18
N ARG A 232 -4.16 8.66 -16.82
CA ARG A 232 -3.82 10.03 -17.26
C ARG A 232 -4.82 10.60 -18.26
N LEU A 233 -5.22 9.79 -19.25
CA LEU A 233 -6.19 10.22 -20.27
C LEU A 233 -7.56 10.48 -19.65
N LEU A 234 -8.06 9.57 -18.81
CA LEU A 234 -9.36 9.74 -18.15
C LEU A 234 -9.35 10.89 -17.14
N GLY A 235 -8.24 11.13 -16.42
CA GLY A 235 -8.11 12.29 -15.54
C GLY A 235 -8.32 13.62 -16.27
N LYS A 236 -7.95 13.71 -17.54
CA LYS A 236 -8.16 14.90 -18.39
C LYS A 236 -9.53 14.96 -19.06
N MET A 237 -10.20 13.82 -19.22
CA MET A 237 -11.43 13.70 -20.03
C MET A 237 -12.70 13.59 -19.18
N ILE A 238 -12.59 13.03 -17.98
CA ILE A 238 -13.68 13.04 -17.01
C ILE A 238 -13.84 14.50 -16.59
N PRO A 239 -15.03 15.11 -16.80
CA PRO A 239 -15.25 16.48 -16.35
C PRO A 239 -14.93 16.56 -14.87
N GLU A 240 -14.27 17.63 -14.43
CA GLU A 240 -14.21 17.99 -13.03
C GLU A 240 -15.64 18.19 -12.53
N GLN A 241 -16.26 17.09 -12.11
CA GLN A 241 -17.47 17.15 -11.34
C GLN A 241 -17.05 17.64 -9.97
N ASN A 242 -17.84 18.54 -9.39
CA ASN A 242 -17.68 18.93 -8.00
C ASN A 242 -17.51 17.66 -7.18
N ALA A 243 -16.29 17.34 -6.73
CA ALA A 243 -16.02 16.16 -5.91
C ALA A 243 -16.88 16.15 -4.63
N ASN A 244 -17.39 17.33 -4.28
CA ASN A 244 -18.29 17.61 -3.18
C ASN A 244 -19.77 17.33 -3.47
N ALA A 245 -20.17 17.04 -4.71
CA ALA A 245 -21.54 16.67 -5.04
C ALA A 245 -21.83 15.29 -4.44
N ALA A 246 -22.36 15.28 -3.22
CA ALA A 246 -22.66 14.05 -2.50
C ALA A 246 -23.64 13.19 -3.33
N PRO A 247 -23.30 11.93 -3.66
CA PRO A 247 -24.25 11.04 -4.30
C PRO A 247 -25.46 10.84 -3.38
N ALA A 248 -26.63 10.59 -3.97
CA ALA A 248 -27.91 10.51 -3.26
C ALA A 248 -27.93 9.51 -2.08
N ASN A 249 -26.99 8.55 -2.07
CA ASN A 249 -26.89 7.50 -1.05
C ASN A 249 -25.91 7.79 0.12
N GLY A 250 -25.22 8.93 0.13
CA GLY A 250 -24.82 9.60 1.38
C GLY A 250 -23.37 9.52 1.88
N LEU A 251 -22.48 8.69 1.31
CA LEU A 251 -21.04 8.61 1.70
C LEU A 251 -20.02 8.78 0.56
N GLY A 252 -20.43 8.87 -0.70
CA GLY A 252 -19.49 8.87 -1.83
C GLY A 252 -19.17 7.47 -2.36
N ARG A 253 -18.17 7.40 -3.25
CA ARG A 253 -17.68 6.17 -3.86
C ARG A 253 -16.92 5.34 -2.84
N VAL A 254 -17.00 4.01 -2.94
CA VAL A 254 -16.13 3.08 -2.20
C VAL A 254 -14.73 3.15 -2.82
N LEU A 255 -13.78 3.66 -2.04
CA LEU A 255 -12.36 3.68 -2.40
C LEU A 255 -11.78 2.27 -2.29
N PHE A 256 -11.97 1.64 -1.12
CA PHE A 256 -11.59 0.26 -0.90
C PHE A 256 -12.51 -0.45 0.09
N GLU A 257 -12.64 -1.75 -0.10
CA GLU A 257 -13.37 -2.64 0.79
C GLU A 257 -12.40 -3.66 1.39
N ARG A 258 -12.47 -3.81 2.71
CA ARG A 258 -11.77 -4.84 3.47
C ARG A 258 -12.82 -5.72 4.10
N ALA A 259 -13.12 -6.85 3.47
CA ALA A 259 -13.79 -7.94 4.15
C ALA A 259 -12.90 -8.37 5.33
N THR A 260 -13.51 -8.64 6.49
CA THR A 260 -12.78 -9.33 7.55
C THR A 260 -12.39 -10.69 6.99
N ARG A 261 -11.11 -10.84 6.64
CA ARG A 261 -10.64 -12.12 6.11
C ARG A 261 -10.92 -13.16 7.18
N PHE A 262 -11.47 -14.29 6.73
CA PHE A 262 -11.49 -15.51 7.51
C PHE A 262 -10.04 -15.81 7.86
N ASN A 263 -9.62 -15.39 9.06
CA ASN A 263 -8.24 -15.51 9.47
C ASN A 263 -7.85 -16.97 9.35
N ALA A 264 -6.57 -17.24 9.09
CA ALA A 264 -6.04 -18.61 9.10
C ALA A 264 -6.50 -19.38 10.35
N VAL A 265 -6.79 -18.69 11.46
CA VAL A 265 -7.45 -19.19 12.67
C VAL A 265 -8.75 -19.98 12.39
N GLY A 266 -9.66 -19.48 11.54
CA GLY A 266 -10.89 -20.21 11.23
C GLY A 266 -10.61 -21.51 10.49
N TRP A 267 -9.64 -21.50 9.56
CA TRP A 267 -9.22 -22.71 8.84
C TRP A 267 -8.48 -23.68 9.74
N VAL A 268 -7.58 -23.18 10.59
CA VAL A 268 -6.85 -23.96 11.59
C VAL A 268 -7.82 -24.57 12.59
N LEU A 269 -8.80 -23.82 13.08
CA LEU A 269 -9.84 -24.33 13.97
C LEU A 269 -10.68 -25.39 13.25
N ALA A 270 -11.11 -25.15 12.02
CA ALA A 270 -11.84 -26.15 11.23
C ALA A 270 -11.02 -27.44 11.08
N ILE A 271 -9.73 -27.33 10.71
CA ILE A 271 -8.80 -28.48 10.59
C ILE A 271 -8.64 -29.20 11.92
N ILE A 272 -8.39 -28.48 13.02
CA ILE A 272 -8.23 -29.06 14.38
C ILE A 272 -9.49 -29.80 14.78
N VAL A 273 -10.67 -29.20 14.61
CA VAL A 273 -11.95 -29.84 14.98
C VAL A 273 -12.24 -31.03 14.05
N THR A 274 -11.88 -30.98 12.77
CA THR A 274 -11.97 -32.15 11.87
C THR A 274 -11.05 -33.29 12.34
N ILE A 275 -9.81 -33.01 12.72
CA ILE A 275 -8.87 -34.03 13.25
C ILE A 275 -9.41 -34.62 14.57
N LEU A 276 -9.86 -33.78 15.50
CA LEU A 276 -10.47 -34.22 16.76
C LEU A 276 -11.71 -35.07 16.51
N SER A 277 -12.55 -34.69 15.55
CA SER A 277 -13.74 -35.45 15.15
C SER A 277 -13.38 -36.82 14.59
N LEU A 278 -12.33 -36.91 13.77
CA LEU A 278 -11.83 -38.19 13.23
C LEU A 278 -11.30 -39.08 14.36
N LEU A 279 -10.55 -38.52 15.32
CA LEU A 279 -10.08 -39.26 16.49
C LEU A 279 -11.24 -39.74 17.37
N LEU A 280 -12.26 -38.91 17.58
CA LEU A 280 -13.44 -39.27 18.37
C LEU A 280 -14.26 -40.37 17.68
N PHE A 281 -14.35 -40.38 16.35
CA PHE A 281 -15.03 -41.43 15.58
C PHE A 281 -14.40 -42.81 15.81
N VAL A 282 -13.08 -42.88 15.96
CA VAL A 282 -12.37 -44.14 16.27
C VAL A 282 -12.77 -44.70 17.63
N VAL A 283 -13.04 -43.85 18.62
CA VAL A 283 -13.39 -44.26 19.98
C VAL A 283 -14.90 -44.48 20.15
N HIS A 284 -15.72 -43.62 19.54
CA HIS A 284 -17.18 -43.61 19.66
C HIS A 284 -17.87 -43.33 18.32
N PRO A 285 -18.27 -44.37 17.57
CA PRO A 285 -18.74 -44.21 16.19
C PRO A 285 -20.02 -43.36 16.06
N LEU A 286 -20.92 -43.38 17.03
CA LEU A 286 -22.12 -42.53 17.04
C LEU A 286 -21.78 -41.04 17.22
N LEU A 287 -20.82 -40.72 18.10
CA LEU A 287 -20.36 -39.34 18.30
C LEU A 287 -19.58 -38.83 17.09
N GLY A 288 -18.87 -39.72 16.39
CA GLY A 288 -18.11 -39.35 15.21
C GLY A 288 -18.95 -39.12 13.94
N LEU A 289 -20.26 -39.37 13.95
CA LEU A 289 -21.19 -38.87 12.92
C LEU A 289 -21.72 -37.47 13.24
N ALA A 290 -21.93 -37.17 14.53
CA ALA A 290 -22.41 -35.85 14.96
C ALA A 290 -21.32 -34.78 14.91
N ALA A 291 -20.09 -35.12 15.29
CA ALA A 291 -18.98 -34.18 15.34
C ALA A 291 -18.66 -33.52 13.98
N PRO A 292 -18.57 -34.24 12.84
CA PRO A 292 -18.36 -33.64 11.52
C PRO A 292 -19.47 -32.66 11.13
N LEU A 293 -20.72 -32.99 11.44
CA LEU A 293 -21.87 -32.11 11.15
C LEU A 293 -21.80 -30.80 11.94
N VAL A 294 -21.36 -30.85 13.19
CA VAL A 294 -21.12 -29.65 14.00
C VAL A 294 -19.97 -28.83 13.43
N VAL A 295 -18.86 -29.46 12.99
CA VAL A 295 -17.75 -28.75 12.34
C VAL A 295 -18.21 -28.04 11.08
N ILE A 296 -18.98 -28.73 10.23
CA ILE A 296 -19.52 -28.18 8.99
C ILE A 296 -20.45 -27.02 9.31
N ALA A 297 -21.40 -27.19 10.23
CA ALA A 297 -22.33 -26.13 10.63
C ALA A 297 -21.60 -24.89 11.17
N PHE A 298 -20.58 -25.09 12.00
CA PHE A 298 -19.78 -23.99 12.55
C PHE A 298 -18.92 -23.32 11.46
N SER A 299 -18.33 -24.10 10.55
CA SER A 299 -17.54 -23.57 9.43
C SER A 299 -18.40 -22.74 8.49
N VAL A 300 -19.63 -23.20 8.19
CA VAL A 300 -20.63 -22.46 7.41
C VAL A 300 -21.05 -21.19 8.15
N LEU A 301 -21.29 -21.25 9.46
CA LEU A 301 -21.63 -20.08 10.27
C LEU A 301 -20.50 -19.04 10.26
N ILE A 302 -19.24 -19.44 10.45
CA ILE A 302 -18.10 -18.51 10.41
C ILE A 302 -17.91 -17.98 8.98
N TYR A 303 -18.11 -18.80 7.95
CA TYR A 303 -18.05 -18.34 6.56
C TYR A 303 -19.07 -17.23 6.31
N PHE A 304 -20.35 -17.46 6.66
CA PHE A 304 -21.40 -16.45 6.56
C PHE A 304 -21.16 -15.23 7.45
N TYR A 305 -20.55 -15.41 8.62
CA TYR A 305 -20.14 -14.32 9.49
C TYR A 305 -19.12 -13.42 8.77
N CYS A 306 -18.03 -14.00 8.27
CA CYS A 306 -16.96 -13.27 7.59
C CYS A 306 -17.41 -12.64 6.28
N GLU A 307 -18.34 -13.25 5.56
CA GLU A 307 -18.93 -12.68 4.34
C GLU A 307 -19.81 -11.47 4.65
N ARG A 308 -20.47 -11.45 5.82
CA ARG A 308 -21.33 -10.33 6.24
C ARG A 308 -20.58 -9.19 6.89
N THR A 309 -19.37 -9.41 7.41
CA THR A 309 -18.56 -8.37 8.05
C THR A 309 -17.59 -7.74 7.04
N SER A 310 -17.90 -6.52 6.61
CA SER A 310 -17.04 -5.71 5.76
C SER A 310 -16.84 -4.32 6.33
N PHE A 311 -15.65 -3.81 6.13
CA PHE A 311 -15.31 -2.41 6.36
C PHE A 311 -15.07 -1.77 5.00
N ARG A 312 -15.78 -0.67 4.73
CA ARG A 312 -15.69 0.09 3.50
C ARG A 312 -15.24 1.49 3.81
N CYS A 313 -14.23 1.92 3.09
CA CYS A 313 -13.80 3.30 3.06
C CYS A 313 -14.46 3.99 1.87
N HIS A 314 -15.15 5.09 2.12
CA HIS A 314 -15.71 5.93 1.08
C HIS A 314 -15.01 7.29 1.02
N ASP A 315 -15.28 8.07 -0.03
CA ASP A 315 -14.77 9.44 -0.17
C ASP A 315 -15.15 10.34 1.02
N GLN A 316 -16.37 10.22 1.56
CA GLN A 316 -16.91 11.13 2.57
C GLN A 316 -17.17 10.48 3.92
N GLY A 317 -16.83 9.20 4.09
CA GLY A 317 -17.02 8.52 5.36
C GLY A 317 -16.62 7.04 5.35
N VAL A 318 -16.91 6.36 6.45
CA VAL A 318 -16.70 4.92 6.56
C VAL A 318 -18.01 4.21 6.85
N PHE A 319 -18.09 3.00 6.33
CA PHE A 319 -19.19 2.07 6.52
C PHE A 319 -18.67 0.77 7.11
N GLN A 320 -19.37 0.24 8.10
CA GLN A 320 -19.08 -1.05 8.70
C GLN A 320 -20.35 -1.90 8.70
N SER A 321 -20.30 -3.07 8.07
CA SER A 321 -21.30 -4.12 8.25
C SER A 321 -20.86 -5.11 9.31
N GLY A 322 -21.79 -5.49 10.18
CA GLY A 322 -21.62 -6.53 11.18
C GLY A 322 -22.85 -7.41 11.29
N MET A 323 -22.81 -8.40 12.20
CA MET A 323 -23.97 -9.26 12.44
C MET A 323 -25.20 -8.49 12.94
N THR A 324 -24.98 -7.44 13.73
CA THR A 324 -26.03 -6.68 14.42
C THR A 324 -26.55 -5.50 13.61
N GLY A 325 -26.08 -5.32 12.37
CA GLY A 325 -26.51 -4.26 11.48
C GLY A 325 -25.36 -3.56 10.75
N HIS A 326 -25.69 -2.40 10.21
CA HIS A 326 -24.77 -1.55 9.47
C HIS A 326 -24.58 -0.23 10.19
N GLN A 327 -23.36 0.27 10.20
CA GLN A 327 -22.99 1.56 10.77
C GLN A 327 -22.37 2.40 9.68
N LYS A 328 -22.70 3.69 9.66
CA LYS A 328 -22.11 4.68 8.77
C LYS A 328 -21.76 5.93 9.57
N ILE A 329 -20.62 6.53 9.25
CA ILE A 329 -20.20 7.81 9.80
C ILE A 329 -19.56 8.62 8.69
N ARG A 330 -20.01 9.86 8.51
CA ARG A 330 -19.34 10.81 7.61
C ARG A 330 -18.11 11.36 8.29
N TYR A 331 -17.06 11.70 7.54
CA TYR A 331 -15.84 12.27 8.11
C TYR A 331 -16.10 13.60 8.83
N GLU A 332 -17.05 14.41 8.34
CA GLU A 332 -17.49 15.64 9.01
C GLU A 332 -18.15 15.37 10.38
N ASP A 333 -18.80 14.22 10.54
CA ASP A 333 -19.47 13.77 11.76
C ASP A 333 -18.53 13.05 12.73
N VAL A 334 -17.25 12.89 12.38
CA VAL A 334 -16.25 12.30 13.29
C VAL A 334 -15.80 13.39 14.27
N GLU A 335 -16.07 13.21 15.57
CA GLU A 335 -15.51 14.06 16.64
C GLU A 335 -14.02 13.82 16.75
N SER A 336 -13.65 12.54 16.69
CA SER A 336 -12.29 12.13 16.96
C SER A 336 -11.89 10.84 16.27
N PHE A 337 -10.62 10.79 15.92
CA PHE A 337 -10.02 9.71 15.15
C PHE A 337 -8.78 9.19 15.87
N THR A 338 -8.72 7.87 16.05
CA THR A 338 -7.55 7.19 16.60
C THR A 338 -7.02 6.24 15.54
N TYR A 339 -5.71 6.31 15.27
CA TYR A 339 -5.01 5.39 14.39
C TYR A 339 -3.81 4.82 15.12
N SER A 340 -3.63 3.50 15.08
CA SER A 340 -2.46 2.82 15.62
C SER A 340 -1.99 1.75 14.65
N ALA A 341 -0.69 1.68 14.40
CA ALA A 341 -0.06 0.67 13.57
C ALA A 341 1.12 0.06 14.32
N THR A 342 0.89 -1.08 14.97
CA THR A 342 1.88 -1.77 15.78
C THR A 342 2.51 -2.91 14.99
N ARG A 343 3.83 -2.84 14.76
CA ARG A 343 4.58 -3.94 14.14
C ARG A 343 4.68 -5.11 15.12
N MET A 344 4.30 -6.29 14.66
CA MET A 344 4.34 -7.54 15.42
C MET A 344 5.58 -8.34 15.04
N TYR A 345 6.33 -8.79 16.05
CA TYR A 345 7.50 -9.65 15.89
C TYR A 345 7.29 -10.97 16.64
N TYR A 346 7.74 -12.07 16.04
CA TYR A 346 7.82 -13.38 16.69
C TYR A 346 9.24 -13.91 16.51
N ASN A 347 9.96 -14.14 17.61
CA ASN A 347 11.38 -14.53 17.61
C ASN A 347 12.27 -13.58 16.77
N GLY A 348 12.02 -12.26 16.86
CA GLY A 348 12.75 -11.24 16.09
C GLY A 348 12.35 -11.13 14.61
N ALA A 349 11.53 -12.05 14.09
CA ALA A 349 11.02 -11.99 12.73
C ALA A 349 9.69 -11.21 12.68
N TYR A 350 9.59 -10.24 11.78
CA TYR A 350 8.37 -9.49 11.55
C TYR A 350 7.26 -10.40 10.99
N THR A 351 6.09 -10.42 11.64
CA THR A 351 4.95 -11.27 11.25
C THR A 351 3.81 -10.49 10.61
N GLY A 352 3.75 -9.18 10.83
CA GLY A 352 2.73 -8.28 10.30
C GLY A 352 2.64 -6.99 11.10
N THR A 353 1.81 -6.07 10.66
CA THR A 353 1.46 -4.82 11.33
C THR A 353 0.00 -4.92 11.74
N GLN A 354 -0.25 -4.87 13.04
CA GLN A 354 -1.59 -4.72 13.58
C GLN A 354 -2.00 -3.26 13.44
N THR A 355 -2.94 -2.99 12.53
CA THR A 355 -3.53 -1.68 12.33
C THR A 355 -4.88 -1.60 13.03
N GLN A 356 -5.11 -0.55 13.79
CA GLN A 356 -6.37 -0.26 14.48
C GLN A 356 -6.80 1.17 14.16
N MET A 357 -8.08 1.34 13.86
CA MET A 357 -8.71 2.64 13.66
C MET A 357 -9.99 2.72 14.47
N THR A 358 -10.22 3.85 15.12
CA THR A 358 -11.47 4.15 15.83
C THR A 358 -12.00 5.50 15.37
N PHE A 359 -13.26 5.50 14.95
CA PHE A 359 -14.02 6.68 14.52
C PHE A 359 -15.09 6.97 15.57
N ASP A 360 -14.84 7.98 16.39
CA ASP A 360 -15.77 8.43 17.42
C ASP A 360 -16.68 9.54 16.85
N PRO A 361 -18.01 9.34 16.85
CA PRO A 361 -18.96 10.30 16.29
C PRO A 361 -19.13 11.54 17.16
N LEU A 362 -19.44 12.67 16.51
CA LEU A 362 -19.92 13.88 17.17
C LEU A 362 -21.15 13.58 18.03
N PRO A 363 -21.22 14.09 19.26
CA PRO A 363 -22.42 14.03 20.07
C PRO A 363 -23.63 14.58 19.30
N GLY A 364 -24.69 13.78 19.16
CA GLY A 364 -25.93 14.18 18.47
C GLY A 364 -25.99 13.85 16.97
N SER A 365 -24.91 13.37 16.35
CA SER A 365 -24.93 12.90 14.95
C SER A 365 -25.83 11.66 14.70
N GLY A 366 -26.17 10.93 15.77
CA GLY A 366 -26.92 9.67 15.70
C GLY A 366 -26.09 8.49 15.19
N ALA A 367 -24.85 8.71 14.77
CA ALA A 367 -23.91 7.67 14.40
C ALA A 367 -23.35 6.96 15.64
N SER A 368 -22.94 5.71 15.47
CA SER A 368 -22.25 4.92 16.50
C SER A 368 -20.75 4.84 16.20
N ARG A 369 -19.94 4.63 17.25
CA ARG A 369 -18.51 4.38 17.10
C ARG A 369 -18.26 3.20 16.15
N ILE A 370 -17.40 3.42 15.16
CA ILE A 370 -16.88 2.38 14.26
C ILE A 370 -15.45 2.03 14.68
N ASN A 371 -15.17 0.74 14.78
CA ASN A 371 -13.82 0.22 15.06
C ASN A 371 -13.37 -0.71 13.95
N TYR A 372 -12.17 -0.48 13.44
CA TYR A 372 -11.51 -1.34 12.48
C TYR A 372 -10.20 -1.87 13.06
N SER A 373 -9.92 -3.16 12.86
CA SER A 373 -8.70 -3.81 13.31
C SER A 373 -8.30 -4.89 12.32
N ALA A 374 -7.06 -4.85 11.84
CA ALA A 374 -6.54 -5.81 10.89
C ALA A 374 -5.06 -6.10 11.15
N ASN A 375 -4.62 -7.32 10.85
CA ASN A 375 -3.20 -7.67 10.80
C ASN A 375 -2.77 -7.79 9.34
N ILE A 376 -1.88 -6.91 8.90
CA ILE A 376 -1.50 -6.73 7.50
C ILE A 376 -0.01 -7.02 7.36
N ARG A 377 0.40 -7.69 6.28
CA ARG A 377 1.83 -7.93 6.02
C ARG A 377 2.43 -6.71 5.33
N GLY A 378 3.25 -5.95 6.04
CA GLY A 378 3.88 -4.70 5.57
C GLY A 378 3.13 -3.46 6.04
N ALA A 379 3.05 -2.44 5.19
CA ALA A 379 2.10 -1.34 5.32
C ALA A 379 0.94 -1.52 4.32
N ASP A 380 -0.17 -0.86 4.59
CA ASP A 380 -1.33 -0.78 3.69
C ASP A 380 -1.46 0.68 3.26
N ASP A 381 -1.04 0.98 2.04
CA ASP A 381 -1.04 2.35 1.52
C ASP A 381 -2.45 2.96 1.51
N ASP A 382 -3.47 2.14 1.25
CA ASP A 382 -4.88 2.58 1.27
C ASP A 382 -5.28 3.07 2.68
N LEU A 383 -4.80 2.41 3.74
CA LEU A 383 -5.09 2.79 5.13
C LEU A 383 -4.32 4.04 5.56
N ASP A 384 -3.11 4.25 5.02
CA ASP A 384 -2.33 5.46 5.28
C ASP A 384 -2.94 6.68 4.57
N VAL A 385 -3.43 6.49 3.34
CA VAL A 385 -4.21 7.52 2.61
C VAL A 385 -5.48 7.86 3.39
N LEU A 386 -6.24 6.86 3.84
CA LEU A 386 -7.42 7.07 4.69
C LEU A 386 -7.06 7.85 5.97
N ARG A 387 -5.99 7.45 6.67
CA ARG A 387 -5.53 8.16 7.88
C ARG A 387 -5.27 9.63 7.59
N ASN A 388 -4.53 9.93 6.51
CA ASN A 388 -4.19 11.30 6.14
C ASN A 388 -5.45 12.12 5.79
N HIS A 389 -6.34 11.56 4.98
CA HIS A 389 -7.59 12.23 4.58
C HIS A 389 -8.48 12.56 5.79
N VAL A 390 -8.73 11.60 6.68
CA VAL A 390 -9.52 11.83 7.90
C VAL A 390 -8.85 12.86 8.80
N SER A 391 -7.52 12.84 8.87
CA SER A 391 -6.73 13.80 9.65
C SER A 391 -6.84 15.21 9.09
N GLN A 392 -6.84 15.38 7.78
CA GLN A 392 -7.07 16.66 7.10
C GLN A 392 -8.48 17.19 7.41
N VAL A 393 -9.53 16.37 7.26
CA VAL A 393 -10.92 16.80 7.53
C VAL A 393 -11.11 17.28 8.97
N ILE A 394 -10.66 16.49 9.95
CA ILE A 394 -10.79 16.84 11.37
C ILE A 394 -9.84 17.98 11.74
N GLY A 395 -8.59 17.95 11.26
CA GLY A 395 -7.58 18.97 11.50
C GLY A 395 -7.98 20.34 10.96
N SER A 396 -8.61 20.42 9.78
CA SER A 396 -9.16 21.66 9.23
C SER A 396 -10.31 22.23 10.08
N ARG A 397 -11.08 21.39 10.79
CA ARG A 397 -12.04 21.86 11.80
C ARG A 397 -11.32 22.40 13.04
N MET A 398 -10.28 21.70 13.51
CA MET A 398 -9.46 22.15 14.65
C MET A 398 -8.82 23.52 14.36
N LEU A 399 -8.27 23.72 13.16
CA LEU A 399 -7.68 25.01 12.74
C LEU A 399 -8.70 26.15 12.78
N ARG A 400 -9.93 25.92 12.31
CA ARG A 400 -11.01 26.93 12.38
C ARG A 400 -11.35 27.28 13.82
N GLU A 401 -11.45 26.28 14.70
CA GLU A 401 -11.72 26.52 16.12
C GLU A 401 -10.60 27.30 16.83
N ILE A 402 -9.33 27.02 16.49
CA ILE A 402 -8.16 27.77 16.99
C ILE A 402 -8.20 29.22 16.50
N ALA A 403 -8.52 29.44 15.22
CA ALA A 403 -8.65 30.76 14.63
C ALA A 403 -9.79 31.58 15.28
N ASP A 404 -10.86 30.91 15.71
CA ASP A 404 -11.94 31.51 16.51
C ASP A 404 -11.53 31.82 17.97
N GLY A 405 -10.27 31.55 18.35
CA GLY A 405 -9.74 31.75 19.70
C GLY A 405 -10.18 30.68 20.70
N ARG A 406 -10.76 29.56 20.24
CA ARG A 406 -11.17 28.47 21.13
C ARG A 406 -9.99 27.52 21.37
N PRO A 407 -9.76 27.08 22.62
CA PRO A 407 -8.78 26.04 22.89
C PRO A 407 -9.28 24.70 22.32
N VAL A 408 -8.42 23.99 21.60
CA VAL A 408 -8.77 22.72 20.94
C VAL A 408 -7.91 21.59 21.49
N ALA A 409 -8.54 20.55 22.02
CA ALA A 409 -7.81 19.37 22.50
C ALA A 409 -7.21 18.61 21.30
N TRP A 410 -5.87 18.59 21.21
CA TRP A 410 -5.15 17.75 20.26
C TRP A 410 -5.14 16.31 20.73
N THR A 411 -4.65 16.07 21.93
CA THR A 411 -4.64 14.75 22.57
C THR A 411 -5.12 14.90 24.02
N PRO A 412 -5.26 13.82 24.80
CA PRO A 412 -5.58 13.95 26.23
C PRO A 412 -4.57 14.78 27.03
N ALA A 413 -3.35 14.97 26.52
CA ALA A 413 -2.27 15.70 27.18
C ALA A 413 -1.90 17.02 26.50
N ILE A 414 -2.35 17.28 25.27
CA ILE A 414 -1.96 18.45 24.48
C ILE A 414 -3.19 19.24 24.05
N THR A 415 -3.17 20.55 24.27
CA THR A 415 -4.20 21.50 23.84
C THR A 415 -3.59 22.60 22.96
N PHE A 416 -4.23 22.87 21.84
CA PHE A 416 -3.91 24.01 20.99
C PHE A 416 -4.53 25.29 21.55
N HIS A 417 -3.72 26.34 21.62
CA HIS A 417 -4.15 27.72 21.77
C HIS A 417 -3.68 28.55 20.57
N ASN A 418 -4.22 29.76 20.41
CA ASN A 418 -3.89 30.61 19.27
C ASN A 418 -2.39 30.99 19.22
N ASP A 419 -1.74 31.17 20.38
CA ASP A 419 -0.37 31.66 20.51
C ASP A 419 0.64 30.63 21.06
N HIS A 420 0.16 29.48 21.56
CA HIS A 420 1.02 28.45 22.14
C HIS A 420 0.38 27.04 22.13
N LEU A 421 1.21 26.04 22.42
CA LEU A 421 0.79 24.71 22.83
C LEU A 421 0.79 24.59 24.35
N GLU A 422 -0.28 24.04 24.93
CA GLU A 422 -0.29 23.63 26.33
C GLU A 422 -0.13 22.11 26.42
N PHE A 423 0.87 21.65 27.17
CA PHE A 423 1.13 20.24 27.44
C PHE A 423 1.02 19.94 28.93
N VAL A 424 0.26 18.91 29.29
CA VAL A 424 0.12 18.42 30.66
C VAL A 424 0.86 17.08 30.79
N PRO A 425 2.10 17.06 31.33
CA PRO A 425 2.87 15.84 31.38
C PRO A 425 2.22 14.82 32.33
N THR A 426 2.12 13.57 31.87
CA THR A 426 1.67 12.46 32.71
C THR A 426 2.69 12.20 33.82
N SER A 427 2.20 12.08 35.05
CA SER A 427 3.02 11.72 36.21
C SER A 427 2.83 10.25 36.54
N PHE A 428 3.93 9.55 36.77
CA PHE A 428 3.93 8.15 37.19
C PHE A 428 3.13 7.91 38.48
N PHE A 429 3.03 8.91 39.36
CA PHE A 429 2.31 8.83 40.64
C PHE A 429 0.91 9.47 40.62
N GLY A 430 0.28 9.62 39.45
CA GLY A 430 -1.10 10.10 39.34
C GLY A 430 -1.34 11.58 39.71
N GLY A 431 -0.31 12.31 40.14
CA GLY A 431 -0.40 13.75 40.37
C GLY A 431 -0.34 14.55 39.07
N LYS A 432 -1.30 15.47 38.84
CA LYS A 432 -1.23 16.39 37.69
C LYS A 432 -0.01 17.32 37.86
N LYS A 433 0.88 17.34 36.87
CA LYS A 433 1.96 18.33 36.81
C LYS A 433 1.41 19.67 36.31
N THR A 434 2.10 20.75 36.65
CA THR A 434 1.79 22.08 36.10
C THR A 434 1.87 22.01 34.57
N PRO A 435 0.85 22.54 33.86
CA PRO A 435 0.90 22.62 32.40
C PRO A 435 2.14 23.39 31.93
N VAL A 436 2.78 22.88 30.88
CA VAL A 436 3.91 23.50 30.20
C VAL A 436 3.38 24.19 28.96
N GLN A 437 3.59 25.50 28.86
CA GLN A 437 3.22 26.27 27.68
C GLN A 437 4.43 26.45 26.76
N VAL A 438 4.27 26.09 25.49
CA VAL A 438 5.30 26.18 24.45
C VAL A 438 4.80 27.14 23.37
N PRO A 439 5.25 28.42 23.37
CA PRO A 439 4.88 29.36 22.32
C PRO A 439 5.32 28.88 20.94
N TRP A 440 4.52 29.16 19.90
CA TRP A 440 4.81 28.69 18.53
C TRP A 440 6.21 29.05 18.05
N ASN A 441 6.65 30.28 18.34
CA ASN A 441 7.96 30.80 17.96
C ASN A 441 9.15 30.18 18.72
N GLN A 442 8.90 29.36 19.74
CA GLN A 442 9.92 28.65 20.49
C GLN A 442 10.11 27.21 20.00
N ILE A 443 9.25 26.69 19.13
CA ILE A 443 9.38 25.35 18.58
C ILE A 443 10.49 25.37 17.54
N VAL A 444 11.50 24.52 17.73
CA VAL A 444 12.67 24.47 16.83
C VAL A 444 12.70 23.23 15.96
N ASN A 445 12.15 22.13 16.46
CA ASN A 445 12.13 20.86 15.75
C ASN A 445 11.03 19.96 16.32
N PHE A 446 10.61 18.98 15.54
CA PHE A 446 9.78 17.86 15.97
C PHE A 446 10.12 16.62 15.14
N ASP A 447 9.83 15.44 15.68
CA ASP A 447 10.09 14.16 15.03
C ASP A 447 9.14 13.09 15.58
N ILE A 448 8.90 12.04 14.79
CA ILE A 448 8.14 10.87 15.20
C ILE A 448 9.08 9.66 15.18
N GLN A 449 9.44 9.18 16.37
CA GLN A 449 10.34 8.06 16.55
C GLN A 449 9.62 6.92 17.27
N GLU A 450 9.65 5.73 16.68
CA GLU A 450 9.11 4.50 17.29
C GLU A 450 7.64 4.62 17.78
N GLY A 451 6.82 5.39 17.06
CA GLY A 451 5.42 5.62 17.43
C GLY A 451 5.24 6.61 18.58
N THR A 452 6.26 7.41 18.90
CA THR A 452 6.19 8.53 19.84
C THR A 452 6.55 9.82 19.12
N PHE A 453 5.75 10.85 19.31
CA PHE A 453 6.02 12.21 18.87
C PHE A 453 6.88 12.94 19.88
N HIS A 454 7.91 13.60 19.39
CA HIS A 454 8.86 14.39 20.15
C HIS A 454 8.87 15.82 19.63
N LEU A 455 8.79 16.80 20.54
CA LEU A 455 8.88 18.22 20.20
C LEU A 455 9.98 18.89 21.02
N TRP A 456 10.81 19.70 20.36
CA TRP A 456 11.90 20.44 20.99
C TRP A 456 11.61 21.94 21.01
N GLN A 457 11.94 22.54 22.16
CA GLN A 457 11.87 23.97 22.37
C GLN A 457 13.27 24.59 22.28
N ARG A 458 13.35 25.83 21.79
CA ARG A 458 14.58 26.62 21.73
C ARG A 458 15.27 26.67 23.09
N GLY A 459 16.57 26.35 23.11
CA GLY A 459 17.38 26.31 24.33
C GLY A 459 17.28 25.04 25.15
N SER A 460 16.49 24.04 24.72
CA SER A 460 16.44 22.72 25.34
C SER A 460 17.11 21.66 24.47
N ASP A 461 18.09 20.95 25.03
CA ASP A 461 18.73 19.80 24.37
C ASP A 461 17.85 18.53 24.40
N LYS A 462 16.76 18.55 25.18
CA LYS A 462 15.81 17.45 25.30
C LYS A 462 14.44 17.86 24.77
N SER A 463 13.68 16.90 24.24
CA SER A 463 12.29 17.14 23.86
C SER A 463 11.47 17.50 25.10
N VAL A 464 10.61 18.51 24.96
CA VAL A 464 9.74 19.01 26.02
C VAL A 464 8.39 18.30 26.05
N ILE A 465 7.97 17.73 24.90
CA ILE A 465 6.74 16.94 24.76
C ILE A 465 7.11 15.56 24.22
N HIS A 466 6.46 14.55 24.79
CA HIS A 466 6.51 13.15 24.37
C HIS A 466 5.09 12.60 24.35
N GLU A 467 4.59 12.23 23.17
CA GLU A 467 3.21 11.81 23.02
C GLU A 467 3.08 10.58 22.10
N PRO A 468 2.46 9.48 22.53
CA PRO A 468 2.21 8.33 21.67
C PRO A 468 1.36 8.71 20.44
N VAL A 469 1.79 8.30 19.24
CA VAL A 469 1.03 8.57 18.00
C VAL A 469 -0.29 7.81 17.94
N SER A 470 -0.45 6.79 18.78
CA SER A 470 -1.68 6.02 18.93
C SER A 470 -2.74 6.73 19.78
N ASN A 471 -2.46 7.91 20.32
CA ASN A 471 -3.43 8.64 21.13
C ASN A 471 -4.56 9.19 20.26
N LYS A 472 -5.72 9.32 20.89
CA LYS A 472 -6.92 9.93 20.31
C LYS A 472 -6.57 11.30 19.72
N ASN A 473 -6.97 11.54 18.48
CA ASN A 473 -6.75 12.77 17.71
C ASN A 473 -5.29 13.12 17.40
N PHE A 474 -4.32 12.21 17.63
CA PHE A 474 -2.92 12.50 17.34
C PHE A 474 -2.71 12.95 15.88
N PHE A 475 -3.11 12.16 14.88
CA PHE A 475 -2.89 12.51 13.48
C PHE A 475 -3.70 13.74 13.00
N PRO A 476 -5.00 13.90 13.33
CA PRO A 476 -5.72 15.13 13.04
C PRO A 476 -5.07 16.39 13.59
N GLY A 477 -4.64 16.37 14.85
CA GLY A 477 -3.95 17.53 15.40
C GLY A 477 -2.51 17.66 14.89
N PHE A 478 -1.83 16.57 14.50
CA PHE A 478 -0.53 16.66 13.85
C PHE A 478 -0.63 17.37 12.50
N PHE A 479 -1.70 17.11 11.73
CA PHE A 479 -2.00 17.90 10.53
C PHE A 479 -2.16 19.38 10.86
N ALA A 480 -3.02 19.74 11.82
CA ALA A 480 -3.22 21.12 12.25
C ALA A 480 -1.91 21.77 12.75
N PHE A 481 -1.08 21.03 13.48
CA PHE A 481 0.21 21.46 13.97
C PHE A 481 1.18 21.81 12.84
N CYS A 482 1.30 20.94 11.82
CA CYS A 482 2.14 21.21 10.66
C CYS A 482 1.68 22.48 9.90
N GLN A 483 0.37 22.65 9.76
CA GLN A 483 -0.25 23.81 9.10
C GLN A 483 0.01 25.13 9.86
N ILE A 484 0.00 25.10 11.20
CA ILE A 484 0.35 26.26 12.04
C ILE A 484 1.83 26.63 11.91
N LEU A 485 2.73 25.64 11.83
CA LEU A 485 4.17 25.89 11.75
C LEU A 485 4.64 26.32 10.35
N SER A 486 3.96 25.86 9.30
CA SER A 486 4.35 26.09 7.91
C SER A 486 3.17 26.58 7.06
N PRO A 487 2.66 27.80 7.30
CA PRO A 487 1.53 28.34 6.54
C PRO A 487 1.84 28.53 5.04
N GLU A 488 3.12 28.68 4.67
CA GLU A 488 3.52 28.78 3.26
C GLU A 488 3.41 27.42 2.53
N ALA A 489 3.82 26.33 3.18
CA ALA A 489 3.70 24.99 2.62
C ALA A 489 2.22 24.57 2.45
N ALA A 490 1.35 25.04 3.35
CA ALA A 490 -0.09 24.85 3.25
C ALA A 490 -0.69 25.49 1.99
N ALA A 491 -0.26 26.72 1.68
CA ALA A 491 -0.72 27.44 0.50
C ALA A 491 -0.24 26.79 -0.81
N GLU A 492 0.95 26.19 -0.82
CA GLU A 492 1.47 25.42 -1.96
C GLU A 492 0.71 24.10 -2.17
N GLU A 493 0.35 23.39 -1.09
CA GLU A 493 -0.42 22.14 -1.18
C GLU A 493 -1.85 22.38 -1.69
N GLU A 494 -2.50 23.48 -1.26
CA GLU A 494 -3.83 23.88 -1.77
C GLU A 494 -3.80 24.29 -3.25
N LEU A 495 -2.67 24.82 -3.74
CA LEU A 495 -2.45 25.09 -5.16
C LEU A 495 -2.25 23.79 -5.97
N VAL A 496 -1.54 22.79 -5.42
CA VAL A 496 -1.31 21.50 -6.10
C VAL A 496 -2.55 20.61 -6.12
N GLU A 497 -3.45 20.71 -5.13
CA GLU A 497 -4.75 20.02 -5.16
C GLU A 497 -5.79 20.70 -6.10
N ALA A 498 -5.57 21.97 -6.45
CA ALA A 498 -6.45 22.75 -7.34
C ALA A 498 -6.00 22.76 -8.81
N GLU A 499 -4.76 22.35 -9.10
CA GLU A 499 -4.17 22.15 -10.45
C GLU A 499 -4.25 20.69 -10.89
#